data_AF-A0A646KG78-F1
#
_entry.id   AF-A0A646KG78-F1
#
_cell.length_a   1.000
_cell.length_b   1.000
_cell.length_c   1.000
_cell.angle_alpha   90.00
_cell.angle_beta   90.00
_cell.angle_gamma   90.00
#
_symmetry.space_group_name_H-M   'P 1'
#
loop_
_entity.id
_entity.type
_entity.pdbx_description
1 polymer ?
#
loop_
_entity_poly.entity_id
_entity_poly.type
_entity_poly.pdbx_seq_one_letter_code
_entity_poly.pdbx_strand_id
1 'polypeptide(L)'
;MTARTVCAALAGQSALVALITLAAHTVGTAVAERAAPGPGVIAALIGLVLARALATWWEMDLSHDLAYRVLAELRVRVFDGLARSAPARIAGRRSGDLASAAMGDVEALEFFYAHAVAQLVASGAVFGGGVVVLGAVEPWLLLAVVPAAALLALAPLLEGRGRAVRGARTRAASAELSAHAVESVDGLRELLAFGGLTERRRELRARGARLGEAQRAERAFEADAAAVRDLVVAAA
;
A
#
# COMPACT_ATOMS: atom_id res chain seq x y z
N MET A 1 23.24 1.22 1.59
CA MET A 1 21.95 1.94 1.51
C MET A 1 20.84 1.15 2.16
N THR A 2 20.59 -0.09 1.74
CA THR A 2 19.59 -1.00 2.33
C THR A 2 19.60 -1.03 3.86
N ALA A 3 20.75 -1.26 4.49
CA ALA A 3 20.87 -1.26 5.96
C ALA A 3 20.47 0.08 6.60
N ARG A 4 20.81 1.21 5.97
CA ARG A 4 20.45 2.55 6.46
C ARG A 4 18.94 2.79 6.37
N THR A 5 18.32 2.39 5.26
CA THR A 5 16.86 2.47 5.07
C THR A 5 16.13 1.60 6.09
N VAL A 6 16.61 0.37 6.35
CA VAL A 6 16.05 -0.52 7.38
C VAL A 6 16.22 0.08 8.77
N CYS A 7 17.38 0.65 9.11
CA CYS A 7 17.59 1.31 10.40
C CYS A 7 16.66 2.52 10.58
N ALA A 8 16.44 3.33 9.54
CA ALA A 8 15.52 4.46 9.61
C ALA A 8 14.06 3.99 9.82
N ALA A 9 13.62 2.96 9.09
CA ALA A 9 12.31 2.34 9.28
C ALA A 9 12.15 1.75 10.69
N LEU A 10 13.17 1.04 11.18
CA LEU A 10 13.20 0.52 12.55
C LEU A 10 13.09 1.62 13.60
N ALA A 11 13.84 2.72 13.43
CA ALA A 11 13.78 3.85 14.33
C ALA A 11 12.38 4.49 14.33
N GLY A 12 11.78 4.72 13.16
CA GLY A 12 10.45 5.30 13.02
C GLY A 12 9.35 4.44 13.64
N GLN A 13 9.41 3.12 13.47
CA GLN A 13 8.47 2.18 14.06
C GLN A 13 8.69 1.99 15.57
N SER A 14 9.93 1.94 16.03
CA SER A 14 10.24 1.85 17.46
C SER A 14 9.79 3.13 18.19
N ALA A 15 9.99 4.30 17.59
CA ALA A 15 9.48 5.56 18.12
C ALA A 15 7.94 5.58 18.17
N LEU A 16 7.26 4.97 17.21
CA LEU A 16 5.79 4.80 17.25
C LEU A 16 5.35 3.94 18.43
N VAL A 17 5.97 2.77 18.58
CA VAL A 17 5.62 1.84 19.67
C VAL A 17 5.88 2.52 21.01
N ALA A 18 7.03 3.17 21.19
CA ALA A 18 7.33 3.93 22.40
C ALA A 18 6.30 5.06 22.64
N LEU A 19 5.91 5.79 21.59
CA LEU A 19 4.92 6.86 21.68
C LEU A 19 3.55 6.32 22.11
N ILE A 20 3.05 5.26 21.47
CA ILE A 20 1.74 4.68 21.79
C ILE A 20 1.74 4.06 23.19
N THR A 21 2.79 3.31 23.54
CA THR A 21 2.91 2.68 24.87
C THR A 21 3.01 3.74 25.97
N LEU A 22 3.82 4.78 25.78
CA LEU A 22 3.92 5.87 26.75
C LEU A 22 2.60 6.64 26.85
N ALA A 23 1.95 6.95 25.73
CA ALA A 23 0.65 7.60 25.73
C ALA A 23 -0.40 6.76 26.49
N ALA A 24 -0.52 5.48 26.18
CA ALA A 24 -1.43 4.57 26.86
C ALA A 24 -1.14 4.48 28.37
N HIS A 25 0.13 4.35 28.76
CA HIS A 25 0.54 4.34 30.16
C HIS A 25 0.15 5.65 30.86
N THR A 26 0.39 6.81 30.23
CA THR A 26 0.08 8.12 30.82
C THR A 26 -1.40 8.37 31.01
N VAL A 27 -2.22 7.93 30.05
CA VAL A 27 -3.68 8.01 30.19
C VAL A 27 -4.14 7.07 31.31
N GLY A 28 -3.60 5.86 31.36
CA GLY A 28 -3.91 4.88 32.41
C GLY A 28 -3.61 5.40 33.82
N THR A 29 -2.41 5.95 34.05
CA THR A 29 -2.01 6.50 35.35
C THR A 29 -2.78 7.77 35.68
N ALA A 30 -2.99 8.67 34.72
CA ALA A 30 -3.76 9.90 34.94
C ALA A 30 -5.21 9.61 35.37
N VAL A 31 -5.83 8.58 34.79
CA VAL A 31 -7.19 8.15 35.18
C VAL A 31 -7.19 7.45 36.55
N ALA A 32 -6.23 6.56 36.79
CA ALA A 32 -6.15 5.80 38.05
C ALA A 32 -5.84 6.69 39.26
N GLU A 33 -4.89 7.61 39.10
CA GLU A 33 -4.41 8.50 40.17
C GLU A 33 -5.16 9.84 40.21
N ARG A 34 -6.03 10.11 39.22
CA ARG A 34 -6.71 11.40 39.02
C ARG A 34 -5.76 12.60 39.01
N ALA A 35 -4.54 12.38 38.52
CA ALA A 35 -3.48 13.38 38.45
C ALA A 35 -3.12 13.69 37.00
N ALA A 36 -2.82 14.95 36.70
CA ALA A 36 -2.35 15.33 35.38
C ALA A 36 -0.92 14.80 35.13
N PRO A 37 -0.57 14.43 33.88
CA PRO A 37 0.79 13.99 33.56
C PRO A 37 1.79 15.12 33.84
N GLY A 38 2.92 14.76 34.44
CA GLY A 38 3.99 15.72 34.74
C GLY A 38 4.63 16.31 33.47
N PRO A 39 5.25 17.50 33.55
CA PRO A 39 5.83 18.19 32.41
C PRO A 39 6.93 17.38 31.70
N GLY A 40 7.69 16.55 32.45
CA GLY A 40 8.71 15.68 31.87
C GLY A 40 8.14 14.60 30.93
N VAL A 41 6.95 14.08 31.24
CA VAL A 41 6.28 13.10 30.39
C VAL A 41 5.75 13.75 29.12
N ILE A 42 5.17 14.96 29.24
CA ILE A 42 4.73 15.75 28.09
C ILE A 42 5.93 16.06 27.18
N ALA A 43 7.06 16.46 27.75
CA ALA A 43 8.29 16.70 26.99
C ALA A 43 8.80 15.43 26.28
N ALA A 44 8.73 14.25 26.94
CA ALA A 44 9.10 12.98 26.33
C ALA A 44 8.18 12.59 25.16
N LEU A 45 6.86 12.80 25.29
CA LEU A 45 5.89 12.58 24.21
C LEU A 45 6.19 13.48 23.01
N ILE A 46 6.43 14.78 23.24
CA ILE A 46 6.82 15.72 22.19
C ILE A 46 8.12 15.28 21.51
N GLY A 47 9.12 14.89 22.30
CA GLY A 47 10.39 14.38 21.79
C GLY A 47 10.23 13.14 20.91
N LEU A 48 9.38 12.19 21.32
CA LEU A 48 9.06 10.98 20.55
C LEU A 48 8.32 11.31 19.24
N VAL A 49 7.40 12.29 19.25
CA VAL A 49 6.73 12.76 18.02
C VAL A 49 7.75 13.35 17.05
N LEU A 50 8.66 14.19 17.53
CA LEU A 50 9.72 14.78 16.69
C LEU A 50 10.69 13.70 16.17
N ALA A 51 11.12 12.78 17.03
CA ALA A 51 11.99 11.67 16.64
C ALA A 51 11.32 10.79 15.57
N ARG A 52 10.03 10.46 15.75
CA ARG A 52 9.24 9.74 14.75
C ARG A 52 9.16 10.51 13.43
N ALA A 53 8.84 11.80 13.47
CA ALA A 53 8.73 12.63 12.27
C ALA A 53 10.04 12.66 11.48
N LEU A 54 11.16 12.87 12.17
CA LEU A 54 12.50 12.86 11.56
C LEU A 54 12.87 11.48 11.00
N ALA A 55 12.59 10.40 11.73
CA ALA A 55 12.87 9.05 11.27
C ALA A 55 12.04 8.68 10.04
N THR A 56 10.76 9.05 9.99
CA THR A 56 9.89 8.84 8.82
C THR A 56 10.37 9.65 7.62
N TRP A 57 10.81 10.89 7.83
CA TRP A 57 11.37 11.71 6.75
C TRP A 57 12.65 11.08 6.18
N TRP A 58 13.58 10.66 7.04
CA TRP A 58 14.80 9.96 6.62
C TRP A 58 14.53 8.61 5.95
N GLU A 59 13.56 7.85 6.45
CA GLU A 59 13.14 6.59 5.83
C GLU A 59 12.68 6.83 4.39
N MET A 60 11.79 7.81 4.19
CA MET A 60 11.22 8.14 2.88
C MET A 60 12.29 8.60 1.89
N ASP A 61 13.22 9.45 2.32
CA ASP A 61 14.34 9.91 1.50
C ASP A 61 15.26 8.75 1.08
N LEU A 62 15.70 7.94 2.06
CA LEU A 62 16.60 6.81 1.82
C LEU A 62 15.95 5.69 1.02
N SER A 63 14.64 5.48 1.17
CA SER A 63 13.94 4.41 0.49
C SER A 63 13.68 4.75 -0.98
N HIS A 64 13.35 6.00 -1.29
CA HIS A 64 13.21 6.46 -2.68
C HIS A 64 14.57 6.52 -3.39
N ASP A 65 15.65 7.00 -2.76
CA ASP A 65 16.99 6.96 -3.36
C ASP A 65 17.40 5.51 -3.69
N LEU A 66 17.16 4.57 -2.79
CA LEU A 66 17.38 3.15 -3.04
C LEU A 66 16.52 2.64 -4.21
N ALA A 67 15.21 2.93 -4.20
CA ALA A 67 14.28 2.46 -5.22
C ALA A 67 14.66 2.98 -6.61
N TYR A 68 14.95 4.28 -6.76
CA TYR A 68 15.31 4.84 -8.06
C TYR A 68 16.62 4.30 -8.62
N ARG A 69 17.61 4.01 -7.77
CA ARG A 69 18.85 3.35 -8.20
C ARG A 69 18.58 1.94 -8.73
N VAL A 70 17.78 1.16 -7.99
CA VAL A 70 17.38 -0.19 -8.40
C VAL A 70 16.59 -0.13 -9.72
N LEU A 71 15.64 0.79 -9.84
CA LEU A 71 14.84 0.98 -11.05
C LEU A 71 15.70 1.39 -12.24
N ALA A 72 16.65 2.31 -12.06
CA ALA A 72 17.56 2.72 -13.13
C ALA A 72 18.35 1.53 -13.68
N GLU A 73 18.88 0.68 -12.80
CA GLU A 73 19.61 -0.52 -13.21
C GLU A 73 18.70 -1.57 -13.88
N LEU A 74 17.49 -1.77 -13.36
CA LEU A 74 16.50 -2.67 -13.97
C LEU A 74 16.09 -2.19 -15.36
N ARG A 75 15.86 -0.88 -15.55
CA ARG A 75 15.51 -0.30 -16.86
C ARG A 75 16.59 -0.59 -17.90
N VAL A 76 17.87 -0.38 -17.56
CA VAL A 76 18.99 -0.68 -18.47
C VAL A 76 19.03 -2.18 -18.82
N ARG A 77 18.95 -3.06 -17.81
CA ARG A 77 19.00 -4.52 -18.04
C ARG A 77 17.82 -5.02 -18.89
N VAL A 78 16.62 -4.49 -18.65
CA VAL A 78 15.42 -4.82 -19.43
C VAL A 78 15.57 -4.33 -20.87
N PHE A 79 16.03 -3.09 -21.07
CA PHE A 79 16.27 -2.55 -22.41
C PHE A 79 17.31 -3.38 -23.18
N ASP A 80 18.45 -3.68 -22.56
CA ASP A 80 19.50 -4.50 -23.18
C ASP A 80 19.01 -5.92 -23.50
N GLY A 81 18.19 -6.51 -22.62
CA GLY A 81 17.55 -7.81 -22.84
C GLY A 81 16.60 -7.81 -24.03
N LEU A 82 15.77 -6.76 -24.16
CA LEU A 82 14.87 -6.58 -25.29
C LEU A 82 15.65 -6.37 -26.60
N ALA A 83 16.69 -5.54 -26.58
CA ALA A 83 17.55 -5.27 -27.73
C ALA A 83 18.24 -6.54 -28.25
N ARG A 84 18.79 -7.38 -27.35
CA ARG A 84 19.41 -8.66 -27.72
C ARG A 84 18.43 -9.70 -28.28
N SER A 85 17.13 -9.58 -27.98
CA SER A 85 16.11 -10.57 -28.36
C SER A 85 15.48 -10.30 -29.74
N ALA A 86 15.80 -9.17 -30.38
CA ALA A 86 15.38 -8.83 -31.73
C ALA A 86 16.32 -9.47 -32.80
N PRO A 87 15.82 -9.94 -33.96
CA PRO A 87 14.43 -9.92 -34.43
C PRO A 87 13.65 -11.21 -34.13
N ALA A 88 14.33 -12.29 -33.72
CA ALA A 88 13.76 -13.65 -33.73
C ALA A 88 12.59 -13.87 -32.76
N ARG A 89 12.47 -13.11 -31.66
CA ARG A 89 11.40 -13.29 -30.64
C ARG A 89 10.34 -12.18 -30.61
N ILE A 90 10.46 -11.15 -31.44
CA ILE A 90 9.54 -9.98 -31.45
C ILE A 90 8.62 -9.98 -32.68
N ALA A 91 8.73 -10.99 -33.56
CA ALA A 91 7.88 -11.12 -34.75
C ALA A 91 6.39 -11.09 -34.37
N GLY A 92 5.67 -10.07 -34.86
CA GLY A 92 4.23 -9.89 -34.64
C GLY A 92 3.83 -8.91 -33.54
N ARG A 93 4.77 -8.32 -32.78
CA ARG A 93 4.48 -7.24 -31.81
C ARG A 93 5.33 -6.01 -32.10
N ARG A 94 4.77 -4.80 -31.90
CA ARG A 94 5.53 -3.56 -32.02
C ARG A 94 6.56 -3.52 -30.87
N SER A 95 7.84 -3.40 -31.20
CA SER A 95 8.93 -3.35 -30.20
C SER A 95 8.74 -2.22 -29.19
N GLY A 96 8.16 -1.10 -29.61
CA GLY A 96 7.79 0.03 -28.74
C GLY A 96 6.73 -0.32 -27.69
N ASP A 97 5.74 -1.15 -28.04
CA ASP A 97 4.68 -1.57 -27.11
C ASP A 97 5.26 -2.50 -26.04
N LEU A 98 6.14 -3.42 -26.44
CA LEU A 98 6.84 -4.33 -25.52
C LEU A 98 7.78 -3.58 -24.58
N ALA A 99 8.55 -2.63 -25.10
CA ALA A 99 9.43 -1.79 -24.30
C ALA A 99 8.63 -0.94 -23.31
N SER A 100 7.53 -0.32 -23.75
CA SER A 100 6.68 0.51 -22.89
C SER A 100 6.01 -0.30 -21.78
N ALA A 101 5.49 -1.49 -22.10
CA ALA A 101 4.92 -2.39 -21.11
C ALA A 101 5.97 -2.83 -20.07
N ALA A 102 7.16 -3.22 -20.51
CA ALA A 102 8.23 -3.65 -19.62
C ALA A 102 8.76 -2.50 -18.74
N MET A 103 8.85 -1.28 -19.27
CA MET A 103 9.22 -0.09 -18.48
C MET A 103 8.13 0.24 -17.45
N GLY A 104 6.85 0.11 -17.80
CA GLY A 104 5.73 0.27 -16.87
C GLY A 104 5.76 -0.76 -15.74
N ASP A 105 6.10 -2.02 -16.04
CA ASP A 105 6.27 -3.06 -15.01
C ASP A 105 7.45 -2.76 -14.07
N VAL A 106 8.56 -2.20 -14.58
CA VAL A 106 9.68 -1.77 -13.75
C VAL A 106 9.30 -0.58 -12.87
N GLU A 107 8.52 0.37 -13.37
CA GLU A 107 7.99 1.48 -12.57
C GLU A 107 7.07 1.00 -11.45
N ALA A 108 6.25 -0.02 -11.70
CA ALA A 108 5.41 -0.62 -10.67
C ALA A 108 6.22 -1.20 -9.48
N LEU A 109 7.49 -1.55 -9.69
CA LEU A 109 8.38 -2.01 -8.62
C LEU A 109 8.87 -0.87 -7.70
N GLU A 110 8.68 0.40 -8.07
CA GLU A 110 9.06 1.54 -7.22
C GLU A 110 8.44 1.39 -5.83
N PHE A 111 7.14 1.15 -5.77
CA PHE A 111 6.42 1.00 -4.51
C PHE A 111 6.98 -0.16 -3.68
N PHE A 112 7.32 -1.28 -4.32
CA PHE A 112 7.90 -2.43 -3.62
C PHE A 112 9.25 -2.09 -2.98
N TYR A 113 10.16 -1.46 -3.72
CA TYR A 113 11.48 -1.13 -3.20
C TYR A 113 11.48 0.05 -2.22
N ALA A 114 10.65 1.07 -2.46
CA ALA A 114 10.56 2.25 -1.61
C ALA A 114 9.75 2.01 -0.34
N HIS A 115 8.72 1.14 -0.37
CA HIS A 115 7.77 1.03 0.73
C HIS A 115 7.55 -0.39 1.25
N ALA A 116 7.87 -1.46 0.53
CA ALA A 116 7.61 -2.81 1.05
C ALA A 116 8.80 -3.39 1.81
N VAL A 117 10.00 -3.40 1.19
CA VAL A 117 11.13 -4.19 1.71
C VAL A 117 11.59 -3.73 3.09
N ALA A 118 11.92 -2.44 3.24
CA ALA A 118 12.44 -1.92 4.51
C ALA A 118 11.36 -1.95 5.61
N GLN A 119 10.12 -1.62 5.27
CA GLN A 119 8.99 -1.63 6.20
C GLN A 119 8.67 -3.03 6.69
N LEU A 120 8.72 -4.05 5.83
CA LEU A 120 8.43 -5.43 6.22
C LEU A 120 9.48 -5.96 7.20
N VAL A 121 10.76 -5.70 6.92
CA VAL A 121 11.87 -6.08 7.82
C VAL A 121 11.74 -5.36 9.16
N ALA A 122 11.51 -4.05 9.15
CA ALA A 122 11.34 -3.27 10.37
C ALA A 122 10.12 -3.74 11.18
N SER A 123 8.99 -3.97 10.52
CA SER A 123 7.74 -4.41 11.16
C SER A 123 7.91 -5.77 11.81
N GLY A 124 8.53 -6.72 11.10
CA GLY A 124 8.82 -8.04 11.64
C GLY A 124 9.73 -8.00 12.86
N ALA A 125 10.77 -7.15 12.83
CA ALA A 125 11.69 -6.99 13.95
C ALA A 125 11.03 -6.31 15.17
N VAL A 126 10.26 -5.24 14.97
CA VAL A 126 9.55 -4.54 16.05
C VAL A 126 8.46 -5.43 16.65
N PHE A 127 7.67 -6.12 15.81
CA PHE A 127 6.67 -7.07 16.28
C PHE A 127 7.31 -8.23 17.04
N GLY A 128 8.33 -8.87 16.48
CA GLY A 128 9.04 -9.98 17.13
C GLY A 128 9.68 -9.57 18.46
N GLY A 129 10.33 -8.39 18.49
CA GLY A 129 10.87 -7.81 19.72
C GLY A 129 9.78 -7.55 20.76
N GLY A 130 8.64 -6.99 20.34
CA GLY A 130 7.47 -6.78 21.19
C GLY A 130 6.92 -8.08 21.80
N VAL A 131 6.80 -9.14 20.99
CA VAL A 131 6.38 -10.48 21.47
C VAL A 131 7.37 -11.04 22.48
N VAL A 132 8.67 -10.91 22.26
CA VAL A 132 9.70 -11.37 23.21
C VAL A 132 9.62 -10.61 24.52
N VAL A 133 9.52 -9.28 24.48
CA VAL A 133 9.39 -8.45 25.69
C VAL A 133 8.09 -8.77 26.43
N LEU A 134 6.97 -8.89 25.72
CA LEU A 134 5.68 -9.24 26.32
C LEU A 134 5.72 -10.63 26.96
N GLY A 135 6.35 -11.61 26.31
CA GLY A 135 6.54 -12.95 26.87
C GLY A 135 7.40 -12.98 28.12
N ALA A 136 8.38 -12.08 28.22
CA ALA A 136 9.26 -11.97 29.38
C ALA A 136 8.58 -11.27 30.57
N VAL A 137 7.74 -10.27 30.30
CA VAL A 137 7.03 -9.51 31.35
C VAL A 137 5.77 -10.24 31.80
N GLU A 138 4.92 -10.63 30.86
CA GLU A 138 3.59 -11.15 31.15
C GLU A 138 3.15 -12.21 30.10
N PRO A 139 3.63 -13.47 30.23
CA PRO A 139 3.52 -14.48 29.17
C PRO A 139 2.09 -14.91 28.84
N TRP A 140 1.13 -14.76 29.77
CA TRP A 140 -0.26 -15.15 29.49
C TRP A 140 -0.94 -14.24 28.47
N LEU A 141 -0.50 -12.97 28.34
CA LEU A 141 -1.02 -12.05 27.32
C LEU A 141 -0.69 -12.51 25.89
N LEU A 142 0.32 -13.36 25.71
CA LEU A 142 0.64 -13.94 24.40
C LEU A 142 -0.49 -14.81 23.85
N LEU A 143 -1.31 -15.41 24.73
CA LEU A 143 -2.47 -16.22 24.33
C LEU A 143 -3.55 -15.37 23.64
N ALA A 144 -3.60 -14.07 23.90
CA ALA A 144 -4.49 -13.14 23.21
C ALA A 144 -3.82 -12.52 21.98
N VAL A 145 -2.58 -12.02 22.13
CA VAL A 145 -1.90 -11.23 21.10
C VAL A 145 -1.48 -12.08 19.89
N VAL A 146 -0.92 -13.28 20.10
CA VAL A 146 -0.36 -14.08 19.01
C VAL A 146 -1.45 -14.61 18.06
N PRO A 147 -2.56 -15.18 18.54
CA PRO A 147 -3.65 -15.61 17.65
C PRO A 147 -4.29 -14.45 16.88
N ALA A 148 -4.50 -13.31 17.54
CA ALA A 148 -5.03 -12.11 16.89
C ALA A 148 -4.08 -11.62 15.79
N ALA A 149 -2.79 -11.48 16.09
CA ALA A 149 -1.79 -11.09 15.10
C ALA A 149 -1.68 -12.07 13.92
N ALA A 150 -1.73 -13.38 14.19
CA ALA A 150 -1.73 -14.42 13.16
C ALA A 150 -2.97 -14.31 12.25
N LEU A 151 -4.15 -14.12 12.82
CA LEU A 151 -5.39 -13.93 12.06
C LEU A 151 -5.31 -12.69 11.16
N LEU A 152 -4.80 -11.57 11.69
CA LEU A 152 -4.61 -10.33 10.94
C LEU A 152 -3.60 -10.47 9.80
N ALA A 153 -2.51 -11.20 10.02
CA ALA A 153 -1.49 -11.47 9.00
C ALA A 153 -2.01 -12.41 7.90
N LEU A 154 -2.85 -13.39 8.25
CA LEU A 154 -3.35 -14.40 7.33
C LEU A 154 -4.56 -13.92 6.52
N ALA A 155 -5.39 -13.02 7.05
CA ALA A 155 -6.57 -12.47 6.40
C ALA A 155 -6.33 -12.04 4.93
N PRO A 156 -5.34 -11.18 4.61
CA PRO A 156 -5.09 -10.81 3.21
C PRO A 156 -4.68 -12.01 2.36
N LEU A 157 -3.91 -12.96 2.89
CA LEU A 157 -3.45 -14.12 2.11
C LEU A 157 -4.61 -15.05 1.70
N LEU A 158 -5.58 -15.24 2.60
CA LEU A 158 -6.78 -16.05 2.33
C LEU A 158 -7.69 -15.41 1.27
N GLU A 159 -7.76 -14.08 1.24
CA GLU A 159 -8.63 -13.32 0.33
C GLU A 159 -7.99 -13.00 -1.04
N GLY A 160 -6.75 -13.43 -1.29
CA GLY A 160 -6.01 -13.05 -2.49
C GLY A 160 -6.75 -13.33 -3.80
N ARG A 161 -7.45 -14.47 -3.90
CA ARG A 161 -8.27 -14.82 -5.09
C ARG A 161 -9.48 -13.89 -5.26
N GLY A 162 -10.19 -13.60 -4.17
CA GLY A 162 -11.35 -12.71 -4.21
C GLY A 162 -10.96 -11.29 -4.61
N ARG A 163 -9.85 -10.78 -4.06
CA ARG A 163 -9.27 -9.49 -4.43
C ARG A 163 -8.84 -9.45 -5.89
N ALA A 164 -8.20 -10.51 -6.40
CA ALA A 164 -7.79 -10.59 -7.80
C ALA A 164 -8.99 -10.52 -8.77
N VAL A 165 -10.08 -11.24 -8.47
CA VAL A 165 -11.31 -11.25 -9.28
C VAL A 165 -11.98 -9.87 -9.29
N ARG A 166 -12.10 -9.22 -8.13
CA ARG A 166 -12.69 -7.88 -8.01
C ARG A 166 -11.85 -6.85 -8.75
N GLY A 167 -10.54 -6.84 -8.53
CA GLY A 167 -9.62 -5.95 -9.25
C GLY A 167 -9.65 -6.17 -10.76
N ALA A 168 -9.82 -7.41 -11.23
CA ALA A 168 -9.98 -7.69 -12.66
C ALA A 168 -11.28 -7.09 -13.24
N ARG A 169 -12.40 -7.15 -12.49
CA ARG A 169 -13.66 -6.51 -12.90
C ARG A 169 -13.53 -4.99 -12.97
N THR A 170 -12.94 -4.35 -11.95
CA THR A 170 -12.71 -2.90 -11.92
C THR A 170 -11.81 -2.46 -13.08
N ARG A 171 -10.73 -3.20 -13.35
CA ARG A 171 -9.84 -2.93 -14.51
C ARG A 171 -10.55 -3.09 -15.85
N ALA A 172 -11.34 -4.15 -16.02
CA ALA A 172 -12.08 -4.38 -17.27
C ALA A 172 -13.12 -3.28 -17.53
N ALA A 173 -13.89 -2.88 -16.52
CA ALA A 173 -14.87 -1.79 -16.66
C ALA A 173 -14.20 -0.43 -16.92
N SER A 174 -13.05 -0.18 -16.30
CA SER A 174 -12.26 1.04 -16.54
C SER A 174 -11.70 1.08 -17.97
N ALA A 175 -11.20 -0.05 -18.47
CA ALA A 175 -10.72 -0.19 -19.84
C ALA A 175 -11.86 0.03 -20.86
N GLU A 176 -13.04 -0.56 -20.64
CA GLU A 176 -14.21 -0.36 -21.51
C GLU A 176 -14.64 1.12 -21.55
N LEU A 177 -14.71 1.78 -20.39
CA LEU A 177 -15.06 3.20 -20.31
C LEU A 177 -14.02 4.08 -21.01
N SER A 178 -12.73 3.81 -20.80
CA SER A 178 -11.63 4.57 -21.38
C SER A 178 -11.59 4.42 -22.91
N ALA A 179 -11.70 3.19 -23.41
CA ALA A 179 -11.76 2.92 -24.85
C ALA A 179 -12.96 3.65 -25.50
N HIS A 180 -14.13 3.55 -24.89
CA HIS A 180 -15.33 4.21 -25.38
C HIS A 180 -15.21 5.74 -25.37
N ALA A 181 -14.56 6.31 -24.37
CA ALA A 181 -14.29 7.74 -24.29
C ALA A 181 -13.35 8.19 -25.42
N VAL A 182 -12.25 7.48 -25.65
CA VAL A 182 -11.29 7.78 -26.73
C VAL A 182 -11.96 7.71 -28.10
N GLU A 183 -12.68 6.62 -28.39
CA GLU A 183 -13.45 6.49 -29.64
C GLU A 183 -14.47 7.62 -29.83
N SER A 184 -15.07 8.11 -28.73
CA SER A 184 -16.03 9.23 -28.81
C SER A 184 -15.35 10.55 -29.18
N VAL A 185 -14.11 10.76 -28.73
CA VAL A 185 -13.32 11.94 -29.08
C VAL A 185 -12.83 11.84 -30.52
N ASP A 186 -12.32 10.68 -30.93
CA ASP A 186 -11.83 10.44 -32.28
C ASP A 186 -12.96 10.57 -33.32
N GLY A 187 -14.16 10.07 -33.01
CA GLY A 187 -15.35 10.14 -33.88
C GLY A 187 -16.27 11.33 -33.63
N LEU A 188 -15.81 12.38 -32.93
CA LEU A 188 -16.67 13.47 -32.48
C LEU A 188 -17.32 14.23 -33.64
N ARG A 189 -16.58 14.41 -34.76
CA ARG A 189 -17.07 15.14 -35.93
C ARG A 189 -18.24 14.41 -36.59
N GLU A 190 -18.14 13.09 -36.71
CA GLU A 190 -19.16 12.22 -37.25
C GLU A 190 -20.37 12.18 -36.32
N LEU A 191 -20.16 12.07 -35.01
CA LEU A 191 -21.23 12.12 -34.00
C LEU A 191 -22.02 13.44 -34.04
N LEU A 192 -21.35 14.57 -34.30
CA LEU A 192 -22.00 15.86 -34.49
C LEU A 192 -22.74 15.94 -35.84
N ALA A 193 -22.11 15.49 -36.92
CA ALA A 193 -22.69 15.53 -38.26
C ALA A 193 -23.98 14.71 -38.40
N PHE A 194 -24.06 13.55 -37.72
CA PHE A 194 -25.21 12.65 -37.77
C PHE A 194 -26.11 12.74 -36.52
N GLY A 195 -25.86 13.67 -35.60
CA GLY A 195 -26.69 13.87 -34.40
C GLY A 195 -26.63 12.73 -33.37
N GLY A 196 -25.61 11.87 -33.42
CA GLY A 196 -25.44 10.70 -32.55
C GLY A 196 -24.96 11.00 -31.12
N LEU A 197 -24.65 12.26 -30.81
CA LEU A 197 -24.03 12.66 -29.55
C LEU A 197 -24.86 12.28 -28.30
N THR A 198 -26.19 12.35 -28.40
CA THR A 198 -27.09 12.05 -27.28
C THR A 198 -27.03 10.58 -26.88
N GLU A 199 -27.08 9.67 -27.85
CA GLU A 199 -26.98 8.23 -27.60
C GLU A 199 -25.58 7.87 -27.08
N ARG A 200 -24.53 8.44 -27.69
CA ARG A 200 -23.15 8.22 -27.23
C ARG A 200 -22.95 8.67 -25.78
N ARG A 201 -23.55 9.79 -25.38
CA ARG A 201 -23.51 10.27 -23.98
C ARG A 201 -24.26 9.33 -23.03
N ARG A 202 -25.36 8.71 -23.47
CA ARG A 202 -26.10 7.71 -22.69
C ARG A 202 -25.26 6.45 -22.47
N GLU A 203 -24.62 5.97 -23.53
CA GLU A 203 -23.70 4.82 -23.50
C GLU A 203 -22.51 5.06 -22.54
N LEU A 204 -21.88 6.23 -22.61
CA LEU A 204 -20.77 6.61 -21.72
C LEU A 204 -21.21 6.62 -20.25
N ARG A 205 -22.41 7.16 -19.94
CA ARG A 205 -22.97 7.14 -18.59
C ARG A 205 -23.27 5.73 -18.10
N ALA A 206 -23.81 4.87 -18.96
CA ALA A 206 -24.09 3.48 -18.61
C ALA A 206 -22.80 2.72 -18.24
N ARG A 207 -21.73 2.91 -19.02
CA ARG A 207 -20.40 2.34 -18.72
C ARG A 207 -19.78 2.93 -17.44
N GLY A 208 -19.93 4.24 -17.23
CA GLY A 208 -19.54 4.90 -15.99
C GLY A 208 -20.28 4.34 -14.77
N ALA A 209 -21.57 4.05 -14.89
CA ALA A 209 -22.36 3.41 -13.84
C ALA A 209 -21.84 1.99 -13.51
N ARG A 210 -21.52 1.18 -14.54
CA ARG A 210 -20.93 -0.16 -14.35
C ARG A 210 -19.58 -0.11 -13.63
N LEU A 211 -18.71 0.83 -13.99
CA LEU A 211 -17.45 1.05 -13.28
C LEU A 211 -17.71 1.44 -11.81
N GLY A 212 -18.66 2.35 -11.59
CA GLY A 212 -19.06 2.76 -10.24
C GLY A 212 -19.61 1.60 -9.39
N GLU A 213 -20.38 0.69 -9.98
CA GLU A 213 -20.87 -0.52 -9.31
C GLU A 213 -19.72 -1.47 -8.93
N ALA A 214 -18.78 -1.71 -9.84
CA ALA A 214 -17.60 -2.53 -9.56
C ALA A 214 -16.76 -1.94 -8.42
N GLN A 215 -16.51 -0.62 -8.44
CA GLN A 215 -15.78 0.07 -7.38
C GLN A 215 -16.52 0.07 -6.03
N ARG A 216 -17.86 0.22 -6.03
CA ARG A 216 -18.65 0.14 -4.79
C ARG A 216 -18.60 -1.25 -4.18
N ALA A 217 -18.70 -2.31 -5.00
CA ALA A 217 -18.58 -3.68 -4.52
C ALA A 217 -17.20 -3.97 -3.91
N GLU A 218 -16.14 -3.40 -4.48
CA GLU A 218 -14.78 -3.49 -3.94
C GLU A 218 -14.66 -2.75 -2.60
N ARG A 219 -15.12 -1.50 -2.53
CA ARG A 219 -15.10 -0.69 -1.29
C ARG A 219 -15.95 -1.28 -0.17
N ALA A 220 -17.13 -1.81 -0.47
CA ALA A 220 -18.00 -2.43 0.53
C ALA A 220 -17.29 -3.62 1.18
N PHE A 221 -16.63 -4.45 0.37
CA PHE A 221 -15.84 -5.55 0.90
C PHE A 221 -14.65 -5.08 1.74
N GLU A 222 -13.92 -4.04 1.30
CA GLU A 222 -12.82 -3.48 2.09
C GLU A 222 -13.29 -2.91 3.43
N ALA A 223 -14.49 -2.29 3.46
CA ALA A 223 -15.10 -1.80 4.68
C ALA A 223 -15.50 -2.96 5.62
N ASP A 224 -16.11 -4.02 5.09
CA ASP A 224 -16.46 -5.21 5.87
C ASP A 224 -15.22 -5.89 6.45
N ALA A 225 -14.17 -6.06 5.63
CA ALA A 225 -12.90 -6.64 6.06
C ALA A 225 -12.21 -5.76 7.12
N ALA A 226 -12.28 -4.43 6.98
CA ALA A 226 -11.77 -3.51 8.00
C ALA A 226 -12.55 -3.64 9.31
N ALA A 227 -13.88 -3.73 9.27
CA ALA A 227 -14.71 -3.90 10.46
C ALA A 227 -14.40 -5.24 11.18
N VAL A 228 -14.23 -6.33 10.43
CA VAL A 228 -13.82 -7.63 11.00
C VAL A 228 -12.46 -7.53 11.67
N ARG A 229 -11.48 -6.87 11.03
CA ARG A 229 -10.16 -6.62 11.63
C ARG A 229 -10.28 -5.81 12.92
N ASP A 230 -11.08 -4.75 12.93
CA ASP A 230 -11.23 -3.88 14.10
C ASP A 230 -11.91 -4.63 15.26
N LEU A 231 -12.88 -5.51 14.96
CA LEU A 231 -13.47 -6.42 15.95
C LEU A 231 -12.47 -7.41 16.53
N VAL A 232 -11.61 -7.99 15.68
CA VAL A 232 -10.52 -8.89 16.15
C VAL A 232 -9.58 -8.15 17.09
N VAL A 233 -9.22 -6.90 16.78
CA VAL A 233 -8.36 -6.08 17.64
C VAL A 233 -9.07 -5.69 18.94
N ALA A 234 -10.37 -5.38 18.90
CA ALA A 234 -11.12 -5.00 20.08
C ALA A 234 -11.41 -6.19 21.03
N ALA A 235 -11.44 -7.41 20.50
CA ALA A 235 -11.71 -8.63 21.26
C ALA A 235 -10.46 -9.31 21.83
N ALA A 236 -9.26 -8.94 21.34
CA ALA A 236 -7.97 -9.44 21.80
C ALA A 236 -7.42 -8.61 22.97
#